data_AF-H3G755-F1
#
_entry.id   AF-H3G755-F1
#
_cell.length_a   1.000
_cell.length_b   1.000
_cell.length_c   1.000
_cell.angle_alpha   90.00
_cell.angle_beta   90.00
_cell.angle_gamma   90.00
#
_symmetry.space_group_name_H-M   'P 1'
#
loop_
_entity.id
_entity.type
_entity.pdbx_description
1 polymer ?
#
loop_
_entity_poly.entity_id
_entity_poly.type
_entity_poly.pdbx_seq_one_letter_code
_entity_poly.pdbx_strand_id
1 'polypeptide(L)' 'MCKHIPNAQVSFRAPCCNRWFDCSECHFELSDHRQQAADEMAFVCKQCRNPFRKDLTAFDEEDENCPHCGNELIQSA' A
#
# COMPACT_ATOMS: atom_id res chain seq x y z
N MET A 1 8.09 2.11 9.11
CA MET A 1 8.82 2.85 8.07
C MET A 1 9.43 1.79 7.19
N CYS A 2 9.09 1.76 5.91
CA CYS A 2 9.64 0.77 5.00
C CYS A 2 11.14 1.00 4.84
N LYS A 3 11.94 -0.07 4.82
CA LYS A 3 13.37 0.03 4.49
C LYS A 3 13.61 0.18 2.98
N HIS A 4 12.67 -0.31 2.16
CA HIS A 4 12.78 -0.35 0.70
C HIS A 4 12.20 0.91 0.03
N ILE A 5 11.08 1.43 0.56
CA ILE A 5 10.43 2.65 0.07
C ILE A 5 10.34 3.64 1.25
N PRO A 6 11.43 4.36 1.57
CA PRO A 6 11.50 5.20 2.78
C PRO A 6 10.39 6.26 2.82
N ASN A 7 9.93 6.73 1.66
CA ASN A 7 8.88 7.75 1.54
C ASN A 7 7.46 7.18 1.41
N ALA A 8 7.26 5.86 1.62
CA ALA A 8 5.94 5.25 1.56
C ALA A 8 5.03 5.76 2.69
N GLN A 9 4.00 6.51 2.33
CA GLN A 9 2.99 7.07 3.25
C GLN A 9 1.76 6.18 3.38
N VAL A 10 1.82 4.95 2.88
CA VAL A 10 0.73 3.98 2.91
C VAL A 10 1.25 2.62 3.37
N SER A 11 0.36 1.83 3.96
CA SER A 11 0.56 0.39 4.13
C SER A 11 -0.60 -0.33 3.46
N PHE A 12 -0.36 -1.48 2.86
CA PHE A 12 -1.38 -2.31 2.23
C PHE A 12 -1.61 -3.60 2.99
N ARG A 13 -2.80 -4.17 2.86
CA ARG A 13 -3.13 -5.47 3.39
C ARG A 13 -2.93 -6.52 2.31
N ALA A 14 -2.00 -7.44 2.52
CA ALA A 14 -1.75 -8.52 1.59
C ALA A 14 -2.94 -9.49 1.55
N PRO A 15 -3.51 -9.80 0.37
CA PRO A 15 -4.69 -10.68 0.26
C PRO A 15 -4.41 -12.12 0.65
N CYS A 16 -3.17 -12.58 0.50
CA CYS A 16 -2.74 -13.95 0.81
C CYS A 16 -2.74 -14.28 2.31
N CYS A 17 -2.26 -13.36 3.15
CA CYS A 17 -2.06 -13.61 4.58
C CYS A 17 -2.84 -12.63 5.48
N ASN A 18 -3.59 -11.70 4.90
CA ASN A 18 -4.42 -10.71 5.58
C ASN A 18 -3.65 -9.80 6.56
N ARG A 19 -2.32 -9.71 6.40
CA ARG A 19 -1.41 -8.87 7.21
C ARG A 19 -1.06 -7.57 6.49
N TRP A 20 -0.66 -6.58 7.26
CA TRP A 20 -0.31 -5.24 6.76
C TRP A 20 1.19 -5.11 6.52
N PHE A 21 1.55 -4.54 5.38
CA PHE A 21 2.93 -4.32 4.97
C PHE A 21 3.09 -2.95 4.28
N ASP A 22 4.29 -2.38 4.35
CA ASP A 22 4.58 -1.11 3.71
C ASP A 22 4.98 -1.26 2.23
N CYS A 23 5.50 -2.41 1.82
CA CYS A 23 5.84 -2.73 0.44
C CYS A 23 5.87 -4.25 0.21
N SER A 24 5.89 -4.68 -1.06
CA SER A 24 5.93 -6.10 -1.43
C SER A 24 7.23 -6.80 -1.01
N GLU A 25 8.36 -6.09 -0.96
CA GLU A 25 9.61 -6.64 -0.43
C GLU A 25 9.53 -6.90 1.08
N CYS A 26 8.93 -5.99 1.86
CA CYS A 26 8.69 -6.23 3.29
C CYS A 26 7.78 -7.45 3.52
N HIS A 27 6.80 -7.69 2.63
CA HIS A 27 6.01 -8.92 2.68
C HIS A 27 6.89 -10.15 2.41
N PHE A 28 7.76 -10.09 1.39
CA PHE A 28 8.63 -11.20 0.99
C PHE A 28 9.65 -11.57 2.08
N GLU A 29 10.20 -10.58 2.79
CA GLU A 29 11.11 -10.84 3.93
C GLU A 29 10.41 -11.49 5.14
N LEU A 30 9.13 -11.16 5.35
CA LEU A 30 8.38 -11.58 6.54
C LEU A 30 7.46 -12.79 6.29
N SER A 31 7.37 -13.26 5.04
CA SER A 31 6.43 -14.31 4.64
C SER A 31 7.13 -15.38 3.81
N ASP A 32 6.84 -16.65 4.09
CA ASP A 32 7.38 -17.80 3.36
C ASP A 32 6.76 -18.02 1.96
N HIS A 33 6.07 -17.00 1.43
CA HIS A 33 5.37 -17.08 0.14
C HIS A 33 5.40 -15.73 -0.58
N ARG A 34 5.16 -15.77 -1.90
CA ARG A 34 5.01 -14.57 -2.71
C ARG A 34 3.64 -13.93 -2.49
N GLN A 35 3.60 -12.60 -2.44
CA GLN A 35 2.33 -11.86 -2.39
C GLN A 35 1.47 -12.25 -3.60
N GLN A 36 0.21 -12.60 -3.35
CA GLN A 36 -0.78 -12.84 -4.40
C GLN A 36 -1.23 -11.51 -5.00
N ALA A 37 -1.31 -11.46 -6.33
CA ALA A 37 -1.96 -10.36 -7.03
C ALA A 37 -3.46 -10.35 -6.71
N ALA A 38 -4.04 -9.17 -6.62
CA ALA A 38 -5.47 -8.97 -6.46
C ALA A 38 -5.88 -7.75 -7.27
N ASP A 39 -7.08 -7.81 -7.86
CA ASP A 39 -7.68 -6.71 -8.60
C ASP A 39 -8.04 -5.54 -7.67
N GLU A 40 -8.45 -5.82 -6.43
CA GLU A 40 -8.70 -4.81 -5.39
C GLU A 40 -7.77 -5.03 -4.19
N MET A 41 -7.11 -3.99 -3.70
CA MET A 41 -6.30 -4.03 -2.50
C MET A 41 -6.72 -2.98 -1.47
N ALA A 42 -6.65 -3.37 -0.20
CA ALA A 42 -6.93 -2.47 0.92
C ALA A 42 -5.64 -1.79 1.38
N PHE A 43 -5.73 -0.49 1.59
CA PHE A 43 -4.64 0.39 2.00
C PHE A 43 -5.02 1.18 3.25
N VAL A 44 -4.03 1.65 3.99
CA VAL A 44 -4.20 2.58 5.11
C VAL A 44 -3.18 3.71 4.97
N CYS A 45 -3.68 4.94 5.01
CA CYS A 45 -2.83 6.12 4.93
C CYS A 45 -2.13 6.35 6.27
N LYS A 46 -0.82 6.59 6.28
CA LYS A 46 -0.07 6.87 7.51
C LYS A 46 -0.33 8.28 8.05
N GLN A 47 -0.71 9.21 7.19
CA GLN A 47 -1.04 10.59 7.58
C GLN A 47 -2.39 10.68 8.30
N CYS A 48 -3.47 10.21 7.67
CA CYS A 48 -4.82 10.32 8.25
C CYS A 48 -5.29 9.05 8.98
N ARG A 49 -4.57 7.92 8.86
CA ARG A 49 -4.91 6.61 9.44
C ARG A 49 -6.25 6.04 8.98
N ASN A 50 -6.86 6.62 7.95
CA ASN A 50 -8.09 6.08 7.37
C ASN A 50 -7.78 4.95 6.39
N PRO A 51 -8.48 3.81 6.49
CA PRO A 51 -8.41 2.76 5.49
C PRO A 51 -9.15 3.20 4.22
N PHE A 52 -8.65 2.76 3.08
CA PHE A 52 -9.28 2.92 1.76
C PHE A 52 -8.96 1.71 0.89
N ARG A 53 -9.66 1.56 -0.22
CA ARG A 53 -9.41 0.49 -1.19
C ARG A 53 -9.08 1.11 -2.54
N LYS A 54 -8.21 0.46 -3.28
CA LYS A 54 -7.90 0.81 -4.66
C LYS A 54 -8.04 -0.40 -5.54
N ASP A 55 -8.63 -0.17 -6.70
CA ASP A 55 -8.62 -1.10 -7.80
C ASP A 55 -7.27 -0.96 -8.52
N LEU A 56 -6.55 -2.07 -8.66
CA LEU A 56 -5.24 -2.14 -9.30
C LEU A 56 -5.34 -2.47 -10.80
N THR A 57 -6.54 -2.72 -11.31
CA THR A 57 -6.77 -2.98 -12.75
C THR A 57 -6.84 -1.69 -13.55
N ALA A 58 -7.21 -0.58 -12.92
CA ALA A 58 -7.35 0.74 -13.52
C ALA A 58 -6.62 1.82 -12.69
N PHE A 59 -5.33 1.62 -12.42
CA PHE A 59 -4.53 2.58 -11.65
C PHE A 59 -4.20 3.83 -12.49
N ASP A 60 -4.73 4.98 -12.08
CA ASP A 60 -4.54 6.29 -12.75
C ASP A 60 -3.80 7.31 -11.84
N GLU A 61 -3.56 8.54 -12.30
CA GLU A 61 -2.88 9.60 -11.52
C GLU A 61 -3.66 9.97 -10.25
N GLU A 62 -5.00 9.95 -10.31
CA GLU A 62 -5.85 10.12 -9.13
C GLU A 62 -5.60 9.02 -8.09
N ASP A 63 -5.06 7.87 -8.53
CA ASP A 63 -4.78 6.76 -7.65
C ASP A 63 -3.50 6.93 -6.80
N GLU A 64 -2.70 7.96 -7.08
CA GLU A 64 -1.45 8.26 -6.40
C GLU A 64 -1.64 8.99 -5.05
N ASN A 65 -2.88 9.37 -4.73
CA ASN A 65 -3.22 10.10 -3.50
C ASN A 65 -4.21 9.34 -2.60
N CYS A 66 -4.17 9.66 -1.31
CA CYS A 66 -5.16 9.21 -0.34
C CYS A 66 -6.49 9.94 -0.59
N PRO A 67 -7.61 9.22 -0.81
CA PRO A 67 -8.92 9.85 -1.08
C PRO A 67 -9.50 10.60 0.11
N HIS A 68 -8.95 10.40 1.32
CA HIS A 68 -9.45 11.02 2.55
C HIS A 68 -8.77 12.35 2.88
N CYS A 69 -7.48 12.51 2.54
CA CYS A 69 -6.71 13.69 2.94
C CYS A 69 -5.84 14.27 1.81
N GLY A 70 -5.87 13.70 0.61
CA GLY A 70 -5.08 14.13 -0.55
C GLY A 70 -3.58 13.81 -0.46
N ASN A 71 -3.11 13.17 0.62
CA ASN A 71 -1.68 12.87 0.78
C ASN A 71 -1.20 11.86 -0.28
N GLU A 72 -0.10 12.17 -0.96
CA GLU A 72 0.57 11.27 -1.90
C GLU A 72 0.96 9.96 -1.22
N LEU A 73 0.68 8.82 -1.87
CA LEU A 73 0.99 7.49 -1.33
C LEU A 73 2.50 7.24 -1.21
N ILE A 74 3.27 7.86 -2.10
CA ILE A 74 4.73 7.88 -2.11
C ILE A 74 5.14 9.33 -2.30
N GLN A 75 5.89 9.90 -1.36
CA GLN A 75 6.39 11.26 -1.51
C GLN A 75 7.66 11.27 -2.36
N SER A 76 7.68 12.11 -3.38
CA SER A 76 8.90 12.48 -4.12
C SER A 76 9.84 13.20 -3.14
N ALA A 77 11.04 12.65 -2.90
CA ALA A 77 12.07 13.32 -2.09
C ALA A 77 12.72 14.47 -2.85
#